data_AF-A0A8T3TJH1-F1
#
_entry.id   AF-A0A8T3TJH1-F1
#
_cell.length_a   1.000
_cell.length_b   1.000
_cell.length_c   1.000
_cell.angle_alpha   90.00
_cell.angle_beta   90.00
_cell.angle_gamma   90.00
#
_symmetry.space_group_name_H-M   'P 1'
#
loop_
_entity.id
_entity.type
_entity.pdbx_description
1 polymer ?
#
loop_
_entity_poly.entity_id
_entity_poly.type
_entity_poly.pdbx_seq_one_letter_code
_entity_poly.pdbx_strand_id
1 'polypeptide(L)'
;MPTGQRPESSQSGELVLRAPDPQAGGSWGARVYTSRAGTECILVGWLRGVTLGRVEGSRFRPYPPEVTGSCGSLPRTQFFFAVTPHAEPQPRTLVYGRAGVDVQTLRVNDGERIRQVRPGPDGAFLLVLEGDVSPPQVQVRPVNGE
;
A
#
# COMPACT_ATOMS: atom_id res chain seq x y z
N MET A 1 8.81 -7.30 -25.35
CA MET A 1 8.32 -7.06 -23.97
C MET A 1 9.23 -6.03 -23.32
N PRO A 2 8.72 -4.95 -22.70
CA PRO A 2 9.59 -3.89 -22.18
C PRO A 2 10.23 -4.32 -20.85
N THR A 3 11.56 -4.39 -20.85
CA THR A 3 12.44 -4.89 -19.76
C THR A 3 12.69 -3.86 -18.64
N GLY A 4 11.84 -2.83 -18.52
CA GLY A 4 12.19 -1.57 -17.83
C GLY A 4 11.76 -1.40 -16.37
N GLN A 5 11.07 -2.37 -15.75
CA GLN A 5 10.47 -2.18 -14.41
C GLN A 5 11.27 -2.79 -13.25
N ARG A 6 12.53 -3.18 -13.49
CA ARG A 6 13.33 -3.90 -12.47
C ARG A 6 13.85 -2.91 -11.40
N PRO A 7 13.62 -3.15 -10.10
CA PRO A 7 14.06 -2.25 -9.02
C PRO A 7 15.57 -2.29 -8.78
N GLU A 8 16.13 -1.22 -8.19
CA GLU A 8 17.50 -1.19 -7.63
C GLU A 8 17.64 -2.04 -6.36
N SER A 9 16.54 -2.16 -5.61
CA SER A 9 16.22 -3.17 -4.60
C SER A 9 14.96 -2.63 -3.94
N SER A 10 13.83 -3.33 -3.96
CA SER A 10 12.64 -2.83 -3.25
C SER A 10 12.81 -2.80 -1.72
N GLN A 11 13.92 -3.35 -1.20
CA GLN A 11 14.31 -3.26 0.20
C GLN A 11 15.11 -2.01 0.56
N SER A 12 15.57 -1.19 -0.40
CA SER A 12 16.23 0.09 -0.09
C SER A 12 15.25 1.22 0.23
N GLY A 13 13.94 1.00 0.03
CA GLY A 13 12.90 1.97 0.37
C GLY A 13 12.72 2.18 1.88
N GLU A 14 12.32 3.39 2.24
CA GLU A 14 12.03 3.78 3.62
C GLU A 14 10.68 3.23 4.08
N LEU A 15 10.61 2.71 5.31
CA LEU A 15 9.35 2.32 5.95
C LEU A 15 8.64 3.58 6.46
N VAL A 16 7.70 4.07 5.66
CA VAL A 16 7.02 5.35 5.90
C VAL A 16 5.72 5.20 6.70
N LEU A 17 5.13 4.00 6.72
CA LEU A 17 3.84 3.76 7.38
C LEU A 17 3.74 2.43 8.08
N ARG A 18 2.93 2.42 9.13
CA ARG A 18 2.43 1.25 9.84
C ARG A 18 0.92 1.35 9.96
N ALA A 19 0.23 0.24 9.75
CA ALA A 19 -1.21 0.12 9.96
C ALA A 19 -1.50 -1.08 10.86
N PRO A 20 -2.42 -0.96 11.83
CA PRO A 20 -2.83 -2.11 12.64
C PRO A 20 -3.63 -3.12 11.80
N ASP A 21 -3.49 -4.41 12.11
CA ASP A 21 -4.45 -5.41 11.62
C ASP A 21 -5.79 -5.28 12.37
N PRO A 22 -6.94 -5.27 11.67
CA PRO A 22 -8.24 -5.06 12.30
C PRO A 22 -8.68 -6.14 13.29
N GLN A 23 -8.20 -7.40 13.18
CA GLN A 23 -8.64 -8.49 14.07
C GLN A 23 -7.57 -8.93 15.10
N ALA A 24 -6.56 -8.09 15.34
CA ALA A 24 -5.41 -8.35 16.21
C ALA A 24 -4.54 -9.56 15.74
N GLY A 25 -3.24 -9.34 15.58
CA GLY A 25 -2.32 -10.40 15.14
C GLY A 25 -0.98 -9.92 14.59
N GLY A 26 -0.88 -8.63 14.24
CA GLY A 26 0.38 -7.95 13.95
C GLY A 26 0.15 -6.60 13.28
N SER A 27 1.19 -6.08 12.65
CA SER A 27 1.14 -4.80 11.93
C SER A 27 1.39 -5.03 10.45
N TRP A 28 0.71 -4.22 9.65
CA TRP A 28 1.02 -4.02 8.25
C TRP A 28 1.95 -2.81 8.12
N GLY A 29 2.74 -2.77 7.06
CA GLY A 29 3.61 -1.64 6.78
C GLY A 29 3.62 -1.29 5.31
N ALA A 30 4.02 -0.05 5.03
CA ALA A 30 4.28 0.43 3.68
C ALA A 30 5.68 1.02 3.56
N ARG A 31 6.35 0.70 2.46
CA ARG A 31 7.60 1.32 2.05
C ARG A 31 7.42 2.07 0.76
N VAL A 32 8.03 3.24 0.67
CA VAL A 32 8.11 4.02 -0.57
C VAL A 32 9.52 3.92 -1.13
N TYR A 33 9.63 3.82 -2.45
CA TYR A 33 10.89 3.79 -3.16
C TYR A 33 10.72 4.35 -4.57
N THR A 34 11.81 4.83 -5.16
CA THR A 34 11.84 5.24 -6.57
C THR A 34 12.38 4.07 -7.40
N SER A 35 11.70 3.73 -8.50
CA SER A 35 12.16 2.72 -9.44
C SER A 35 13.39 3.22 -10.21
N ARG A 36 14.12 2.32 -10.87
CA ARG A 36 15.25 2.70 -11.74
C ARG A 36 14.86 3.65 -12.88
N ALA A 37 13.58 3.66 -13.26
CA ALA A 37 13.03 4.56 -14.27
C ALA A 37 12.58 5.91 -13.69
N GLY A 38 12.86 6.20 -12.41
CA GLY A 38 12.46 7.44 -11.75
C GLY A 38 10.98 7.50 -11.38
N THR A 39 10.28 6.35 -11.32
CA THR A 39 8.85 6.31 -10.97
C THR A 39 8.68 6.00 -9.49
N GLU A 40 7.85 6.78 -8.81
CA GLU A 40 7.53 6.58 -7.41
C GLU A 40 6.67 5.31 -7.22
N CYS A 41 7.07 4.46 -6.28
CA CYS A 41 6.43 3.20 -5.99
C CYS A 41 6.17 3.04 -4.49
N ILE A 42 5.17 2.22 -4.15
CA ILE A 42 4.83 1.84 -2.78
C ILE A 42 4.62 0.34 -2.69
N LEU A 43 5.32 -0.30 -1.76
CA LEU A 43 5.22 -1.72 -1.43
C LEU A 43 4.58 -1.86 -0.06
N VAL A 44 3.63 -2.78 0.09
CA VAL A 44 2.97 -3.08 1.36
C VAL A 44 3.07 -4.56 1.68
N GLY A 45 2.98 -4.89 2.97
CA GLY A 45 2.93 -6.26 3.43
C GLY A 45 2.88 -6.36 4.95
N TRP A 46 2.88 -7.59 5.44
CA TRP A 46 3.06 -7.88 6.86
C TRP A 46 4.39 -7.31 7.33
N LEU A 47 4.40 -6.70 8.51
CA LEU A 47 5.55 -6.04 9.09
C LEU A 47 6.08 -6.83 10.28
N ARG A 48 7.37 -7.19 10.23
CA ARG A 48 8.12 -7.76 11.35
C ARG A 48 9.36 -6.91 11.60
N GLY A 49 9.36 -6.15 12.70
CA GLY A 49 10.38 -5.15 12.97
C GLY A 49 10.31 -4.01 11.96
N VAL A 50 11.23 -4.02 10.99
CA VAL A 50 11.27 -3.09 9.83
C VAL A 50 11.07 -3.80 8.49
N THR A 51 11.04 -5.14 8.48
CA THR A 51 11.01 -5.94 7.25
C THR A 51 9.57 -6.16 6.80
N LEU A 52 9.31 -5.89 5.52
CA LEU A 52 8.04 -6.24 4.87
C LEU A 52 8.12 -7.66 4.30
N GLY A 53 7.00 -8.36 4.36
CA GLY A 53 6.87 -9.69 3.81
C GLY A 53 5.42 -10.15 3.76
N ARG A 54 5.26 -11.45 3.57
CA ARG A 54 3.97 -12.13 3.65
C ARG A 54 4.02 -13.20 4.73
N VAL A 55 2.86 -13.56 5.25
CA VAL A 55 2.71 -14.74 6.10
C VAL A 55 2.22 -15.89 5.23
N GLU A 56 2.93 -17.01 5.29
CA GLU A 56 2.54 -18.29 4.67
C GLU A 56 2.46 -19.35 5.77
N GLY A 57 1.27 -19.89 6.00
CA GLY A 57 0.91 -20.66 7.18
C GLY A 57 1.21 -19.87 8.45
N SER A 58 2.12 -20.40 9.27
CA SER A 58 2.58 -19.74 10.50
C SER A 58 3.91 -18.99 10.34
N ARG A 59 4.47 -18.95 9.12
CA ARG A 59 5.82 -18.42 8.88
C ARG A 59 5.79 -17.09 8.15
N PHE A 60 6.47 -16.11 8.73
CA PHE A 60 6.78 -14.87 8.04
C PHE A 60 7.88 -15.11 6.99
N ARG A 61 7.62 -14.70 5.75
CA ARG A 61 8.58 -14.70 4.65
C ARG A 61 8.83 -13.27 4.19
N PRO A 62 10.04 -12.73 4.42
CA PRO A 62 10.44 -11.45 3.85
C PRO A 62 10.24 -11.45 2.35
N TYR A 63 9.85 -10.31 1.79
CA TYR A 63 9.83 -10.20 0.34
C TYR A 63 11.25 -10.25 -0.24
N PRO A 64 11.45 -10.93 -1.38
CA PRO A 64 12.72 -10.87 -2.10
C PRO A 64 12.94 -9.44 -2.64
N PRO A 65 14.20 -9.02 -2.86
CA PRO A 65 14.51 -7.65 -3.29
C PRO A 65 13.96 -7.27 -4.68
N GLU A 66 13.53 -8.26 -5.46
CA GLU A 66 12.90 -8.07 -6.76
C GLU A 66 11.39 -7.81 -6.69
N VAL A 67 10.75 -7.95 -5.52
CA VAL A 67 9.32 -7.69 -5.41
C VAL A 67 9.02 -6.25 -5.82
N THR A 68 7.96 -6.03 -6.58
CA THR A 68 7.54 -4.71 -7.02
C THR A 68 6.27 -4.29 -6.29
N GLY A 69 6.23 -3.05 -5.84
CA GLY A 69 5.01 -2.42 -5.33
C GLY A 69 4.13 -1.86 -6.45
N SER A 70 3.12 -1.09 -6.07
CA SER A 70 2.33 -0.28 -7.00
C SER A 70 3.09 1.01 -7.31
N CYS A 71 3.15 1.40 -8.59
CA CYS A 71 3.90 2.57 -9.03
C CYS A 71 2.98 3.56 -9.76
N GLY A 72 3.29 4.85 -9.65
CA GLY A 72 2.52 5.92 -10.29
C GLY A 72 3.27 7.25 -10.35
N SER A 73 2.66 8.24 -11.00
CA SER A 73 3.26 9.57 -11.20
C SER A 73 2.40 10.66 -10.57
N LEU A 74 2.75 11.08 -9.35
CA LEU A 74 2.08 12.17 -8.64
C LEU A 74 2.14 13.54 -9.36
N PRO A 75 3.19 13.87 -10.15
CA PRO A 75 3.16 15.09 -10.96
C PRO A 75 2.04 15.10 -12.03
N ARG A 76 1.51 13.92 -12.41
CA ARG A 76 0.47 13.78 -13.45
C ARG A 76 -0.90 13.48 -12.86
N THR A 77 -0.97 12.95 -11.64
CA THR A 77 -2.23 12.58 -10.96
C THR A 77 -2.19 13.02 -9.51
N GLN A 78 -3.32 13.45 -8.96
CA GLN A 78 -3.39 13.85 -7.54
C GLN A 78 -3.09 12.70 -6.58
N PHE A 79 -3.27 11.46 -7.01
CA PHE A 79 -2.92 10.25 -6.26
C PHE A 79 -2.86 9.04 -7.21
N PHE A 80 -2.32 7.93 -6.72
CA PHE A 80 -2.47 6.60 -7.31
C PHE A 80 -2.65 5.57 -6.20
N PHE A 81 -3.28 4.44 -6.51
CA PHE A 81 -3.54 3.40 -5.53
C PHE A 81 -3.61 2.00 -6.15
N ALA A 82 -3.52 1.00 -5.30
CA ALA A 82 -3.77 -0.39 -5.63
C ALA A 82 -4.65 -1.03 -4.55
N VAL A 83 -5.33 -2.10 -4.96
CA VAL A 83 -6.13 -2.96 -4.10
C VAL A 83 -5.57 -4.37 -4.25
N THR A 84 -5.13 -4.99 -3.17
CA THR A 84 -4.51 -6.31 -3.22
C THR A 84 -5.13 -7.22 -2.17
N PRO A 85 -5.72 -8.36 -2.57
CA PRO A 85 -6.19 -9.36 -1.61
C PRO A 85 -4.99 -10.08 -0.99
N HIS A 86 -5.12 -10.45 0.28
CA HIS A 86 -4.14 -11.20 1.04
C HIS A 86 -4.86 -12.29 1.84
N ALA A 87 -4.67 -13.56 1.46
CA ALA A 87 -5.47 -14.67 1.99
C ALA A 87 -5.07 -15.12 3.41
N GLU A 88 -3.81 -14.93 3.80
CA GLU A 88 -3.25 -15.53 5.02
C GLU A 88 -2.71 -14.48 6.00
N PRO A 89 -2.67 -14.74 7.32
CA PRO A 89 -3.26 -15.90 8.01
C PRO A 89 -4.80 -15.88 8.01
N GLN A 90 -5.41 -14.74 7.67
CA GLN A 90 -6.83 -14.57 7.44
C GLN A 90 -7.03 -13.63 6.25
N PRO A 91 -8.15 -13.74 5.51
CA PRO A 91 -8.43 -12.84 4.39
C PRO A 91 -8.43 -11.37 4.80
N ARG A 92 -7.64 -10.57 4.08
CA ARG A 92 -7.58 -9.12 4.16
C ARG A 92 -7.55 -8.54 2.75
N THR A 93 -8.06 -7.33 2.59
CA THR A 93 -7.83 -6.51 1.40
C THR A 93 -7.02 -5.28 1.78
N LEU A 94 -5.89 -5.10 1.11
CA LEU A 94 -5.04 -3.94 1.30
C LEU A 94 -5.41 -2.87 0.29
N VAL A 95 -5.75 -1.68 0.76
CA VAL A 95 -5.93 -0.48 -0.07
C VAL A 95 -4.81 0.49 0.26
N TYR A 96 -3.93 0.73 -0.70
CA TYR A 96 -2.71 1.50 -0.46
C TYR A 96 -2.28 2.27 -1.69
N GLY A 97 -1.47 3.30 -1.47
CA GLY A 97 -1.08 4.17 -2.57
C GLY A 97 -0.28 5.36 -2.09
N ARG A 98 -0.12 6.32 -3.00
CA ARG A 98 0.39 7.64 -2.65
C ARG A 98 -0.54 8.73 -3.16
N ALA A 99 -0.62 9.79 -2.39
CA ALA A 99 -1.32 11.02 -2.70
C ALA A 99 -0.33 12.17 -2.83
N GLY A 100 -0.68 13.17 -3.64
CA GLY A 100 0.06 14.40 -3.78
C GLY A 100 -0.03 15.25 -2.51
N VAL A 101 0.86 16.24 -2.40
CA VAL A 101 1.02 17.09 -1.20
C VAL A 101 -0.24 17.86 -0.83
N ASP A 102 -1.13 18.13 -1.78
CA ASP A 102 -2.37 18.88 -1.54
C ASP A 102 -3.53 18.00 -1.02
N VAL A 103 -3.37 16.67 -1.02
CA VAL A 103 -4.41 15.74 -0.58
C VAL A 103 -4.32 15.50 0.92
N GLN A 104 -5.23 16.14 1.67
CA GLN A 104 -5.26 16.01 3.13
C GLN A 104 -5.98 14.74 3.61
N THR A 105 -6.98 14.29 2.88
CA THR A 105 -7.81 13.13 3.24
C THR A 105 -8.21 12.37 1.98
N LEU A 106 -8.25 11.05 2.09
CA LEU A 106 -8.80 10.12 1.11
C LEU A 106 -10.07 9.50 1.68
N ARG A 107 -11.16 9.48 0.89
CA ARG A 107 -12.34 8.66 1.16
C ARG A 107 -12.17 7.32 0.43
N VAL A 108 -12.14 6.24 1.19
CA VAL A 108 -12.15 4.88 0.68
C VAL A 108 -13.54 4.30 0.91
N ASN A 109 -14.23 3.95 -0.15
CA ASN A 109 -15.49 3.22 -0.11
C ASN A 109 -15.22 1.77 -0.54
N ASP A 110 -15.46 0.80 0.34
CA ASP A 110 -15.28 -0.64 0.07
C ASP A 110 -16.57 -1.33 -0.41
N GLY A 111 -17.64 -0.56 -0.66
CA GLY A 111 -18.96 -1.04 -1.04
C GLY A 111 -19.92 -1.17 0.14
N GLU A 112 -19.40 -1.33 1.36
CA GLU A 112 -20.20 -1.41 2.59
C GLU A 112 -20.05 -0.17 3.46
N ARG A 113 -18.83 0.38 3.53
CA ARG A 113 -18.45 1.45 4.44
C ARG A 113 -17.57 2.47 3.73
N ILE A 114 -17.72 3.72 4.17
CA ILE A 114 -16.82 4.81 3.80
C ILE A 114 -15.89 5.06 4.97
N ARG A 115 -14.58 4.98 4.70
CA ARG A 115 -13.52 5.27 5.66
C ARG A 115 -12.73 6.47 5.18
N GLN A 116 -12.34 7.33 6.11
CA GLN A 116 -11.42 8.44 5.84
C GLN A 116 -10.00 8.01 6.23
N VAL A 117 -9.05 8.22 5.31
CA VAL A 117 -7.64 7.89 5.50
C VAL A 117 -6.83 9.16 5.27
N ARG A 118 -6.00 9.54 6.24
CA ARG A 118 -5.05 10.64 6.07
C ARG A 118 -3.74 10.08 5.52
N PRO A 119 -3.24 10.58 4.39
CA PRO A 119 -1.89 10.25 3.95
C PRO A 119 -0.86 10.64 5.02
N GLY A 120 0.23 9.86 5.10
CA GLY A 120 1.41 10.22 5.90
C GLY A 120 2.20 11.37 5.27
N PRO A 121 3.30 11.80 5.90
CA PRO A 121 4.13 12.93 5.43
C PRO A 121 4.60 12.80 3.98
N ASP A 122 4.89 11.58 3.51
CA ASP A 122 5.33 11.32 2.13
C ASP A 122 4.17 11.08 1.15
N GLY A 123 2.94 11.41 1.56
CA GLY A 123 1.71 11.15 0.82
C GLY A 123 1.33 9.67 0.76
N ALA A 124 2.10 8.76 1.34
CA ALA A 124 1.76 7.35 1.40
C ALA A 124 0.47 7.15 2.21
N PHE A 125 -0.31 6.12 1.88
CA PHE A 125 -1.42 5.67 2.72
C PHE A 125 -1.57 4.16 2.63
N LEU A 126 -2.10 3.57 3.71
CA LEU A 126 -2.39 2.15 3.81
C LEU A 126 -3.62 1.96 4.70
N LEU A 127 -4.61 1.27 4.15
CA LEU A 127 -5.81 0.81 4.85
C LEU A 127 -5.93 -0.70 4.69
N VAL A 128 -6.18 -1.36 5.81
CA VAL A 128 -6.35 -2.82 5.89
C VAL A 128 -7.82 -3.10 6.14
N LEU A 129 -8.47 -3.76 5.18
CA LEU A 129 -9.86 -4.18 5.25
C LEU A 129 -9.94 -5.64 5.67
N GLU A 130 -11.00 -5.99 6.41
CA GLU A 130 -11.33 -7.38 6.72
C GLU A 130 -11.95 -8.07 5.50
N GLY A 131 -11.66 -9.36 5.32
CA GLY A 131 -12.25 -10.16 4.26
C GLY A 131 -11.60 -9.95 2.89
N ASP A 132 -12.24 -10.53 1.87
CA ASP A 132 -11.85 -10.39 0.46
C ASP A 132 -12.79 -9.40 -0.23
N VAL A 133 -12.42 -8.12 -0.20
CA VAL A 133 -13.11 -7.06 -0.93
C VAL A 133 -12.59 -7.02 -2.36
N SER A 134 -13.51 -7.15 -3.33
CA SER A 134 -13.16 -7.19 -4.75
C SER A 134 -12.61 -5.84 -5.22
N PRO A 135 -11.48 -5.79 -5.95
CA PRO A 135 -10.90 -4.52 -6.43
C PRO A 135 -11.88 -3.57 -7.14
N PRO A 136 -12.80 -4.01 -8.00
CA PRO A 136 -13.77 -3.12 -8.66
C PRO A 136 -14.78 -2.46 -7.71
N GLN A 137 -14.96 -3.00 -6.50
CA GLN A 137 -15.87 -2.42 -5.50
C GLN A 137 -15.22 -1.28 -4.72
N VAL A 138 -13.88 -1.24 -4.67
CA VAL A 138 -13.15 -0.23 -3.91
C VAL A 138 -13.02 1.06 -4.72
N GLN A 139 -13.56 2.15 -4.19
CA GLN A 139 -13.37 3.48 -4.74
C GLN A 139 -12.54 4.34 -3.78
N VAL A 140 -11.52 5.00 -4.31
CA VAL A 140 -10.69 5.94 -3.56
C VAL A 140 -10.83 7.31 -4.19
N ARG A 141 -11.15 8.33 -3.39
CA ARG A 141 -11.27 9.72 -3.85
C ARG A 141 -10.55 10.68 -2.89
N PRO A 142 -9.81 11.68 -3.38
CA PRO A 142 -9.30 12.75 -2.54
C PRO A 142 -10.46 13.62 -2.05
N VAL A 143 -10.32 14.11 -0.84
CA VAL A 143 -11.12 15.18 -0.27
C VAL A 143 -10.15 16.32 0.01
N ASN A 144 -10.17 17.31 -0.86
CA ASN A 144 -9.46 18.56 -0.61
C ASN A 144 -10.34 19.34 0.39
N GLY A 145 -9.72 19.90 1.43
CA GLY A 145 -10.45 20.67 2.44
C GLY A 145 -11.32 21.74 1.78
N GLU A 146 -12.59 21.77 2.15
CA GLU A 146 -13.53 22.84 1.80
C GLU A 146 -13.08 24.19 2.41
#